data_AF-A0A936GLQ0-F1
#
_entry.id   AF-A0A936GLQ0-F1
#
_cell.length_a   1.000
_cell.length_b   1.000
_cell.length_c   1.000
_cell.angle_alpha   90.00
_cell.angle_beta   90.00
_cell.angle_gamma   90.00
#
_symmetry.space_group_name_H-M   'P 1'
#
loop_
_entity.id
_entity.type
_entity.pdbx_description
1 polymer ?
#
loop_
_entity_poly.entity_id
_entity_poly.type
_entity_poly.pdbx_seq_one_letter_code
_entity_poly.pdbx_strand_id
1 'polypeptide(L)' 'MQNYQQEAQSQLQKKEAELFQPILEKAQLAIAEVGKENGFIYIFDISSKVVLFQSDKSIDVMPLVKKKLGME' A
#
# COMPACT_ATOMS: atom_id res chain seq x y z
N MET A 1 -24.04 -11.46 -27.29
CA MET A 1 -22.71 -12.08 -27.09
C MET A 1 -21.63 -11.03 -26.86
N GLN A 2 -21.42 -10.07 -27.78
CA GLN A 2 -20.35 -9.06 -27.66
C GLN A 2 -20.50 -8.14 -26.43
N ASN A 3 -21.70 -7.62 -26.16
CA ASN A 3 -21.97 -6.79 -24.97
C ASN A 3 -21.79 -7.59 -23.66
N TYR A 4 -22.19 -8.85 -23.64
CA TYR A 4 -22.03 -9.73 -22.47
C TYR A 4 -20.55 -9.98 -22.12
N GLN A 5 -19.69 -10.15 -23.12
CA GLN A 5 -18.25 -10.30 -22.91
C GLN A 5 -17.60 -9.02 -22.35
N GLN A 6 -18.01 -7.85 -22.85
CA GLN A 6 -17.53 -6.55 -22.36
C GLN A 6 -18.00 -6.28 -20.91
N GLU A 7 -19.27 -6.57 -20.63
CA GLU A 7 -19.84 -6.44 -19.28
C GLU A 7 -19.14 -7.37 -18.28
N ALA A 8 -18.87 -8.62 -18.66
CA ALA A 8 -18.14 -9.56 -17.82
C ALA A 8 -16.71 -9.08 -17.51
N GLN A 9 -16.01 -8.52 -18.50
CA GLN A 9 -14.67 -7.96 -18.29
C GLN A 9 -14.71 -6.74 -17.36
N SER A 10 -15.70 -5.86 -17.51
CA SER A 10 -15.89 -4.72 -16.60
C SER A 10 -16.20 -5.15 -15.18
N GLN A 11 -17.05 -6.16 -14.99
CA GLN A 11 -17.36 -6.70 -13.68
C GLN A 11 -16.14 -7.34 -13.02
N LEU A 12 -15.29 -8.04 -13.78
CA LEU A 12 -14.04 -8.59 -13.27
C LEU A 12 -13.11 -7.50 -12.75
N GLN A 13 -12.85 -6.46 -13.56
CA GLN A 13 -12.00 -5.33 -13.15
C GLN A 13 -12.54 -4.61 -11.90
N LYS A 14 -13.86 -4.39 -11.84
CA LYS A 14 -14.51 -3.83 -10.64
C LYS A 14 -14.31 -4.74 -9.44
N LYS A 15 -14.45 -6.05 -9.62
CA LYS A 15 -14.31 -6.99 -8.52
C LYS A 15 -12.88 -7.05 -7.99
N GLU A 16 -11.91 -7.01 -8.88
CA GLU A 16 -10.49 -6.90 -8.51
C GLU A 16 -10.26 -5.61 -7.70
N ALA A 17 -10.71 -4.46 -8.19
CA ALA A 17 -10.58 -3.19 -7.47
C ALA A 17 -11.26 -3.22 -6.09
N GLU A 18 -12.48 -3.75 -5.98
CA GLU A 18 -13.21 -3.93 -4.72
C GLU A 18 -12.44 -4.78 -3.71
N LEU A 19 -11.74 -5.82 -4.18
CA LEU A 19 -10.96 -6.71 -3.32
C LEU A 19 -9.61 -6.10 -2.92
N PHE A 20 -8.98 -5.33 -3.81
CA PHE A 20 -7.69 -4.68 -3.53
C PHE A 20 -7.83 -3.44 -2.65
N GLN A 21 -8.90 -2.66 -2.82
CA GLN A 21 -9.14 -1.43 -2.06
C GLN A 21 -8.99 -1.60 -0.53
N PRO A 22 -9.63 -2.57 0.14
CA PRO A 22 -9.49 -2.74 1.59
C PRO A 22 -8.07 -3.16 2.01
N ILE A 23 -7.31 -3.82 1.14
CA ILE A 23 -5.92 -4.19 1.42
C ILE A 23 -5.05 -2.93 1.42
N LEU A 24 -5.25 -2.06 0.43
CA LEU A 24 -4.54 -0.78 0.33
C LEU A 24 -4.87 0.12 1.53
N GLU A 25 -6.13 0.20 1.92
CA GLU A 25 -6.56 0.99 3.09
C GLU A 25 -5.92 0.48 4.39
N LYS A 26 -5.90 -0.84 4.61
CA LYS A 26 -5.21 -1.43 5.77
C LYS A 26 -3.72 -1.11 5.78
N ALA A 27 -3.06 -1.20 4.62
CA ALA A 27 -1.64 -0.85 4.51
C ALA A 27 -1.40 0.63 4.80
N GLN A 28 -2.22 1.54 4.25
CA GLN A 28 -2.11 2.98 4.49
C GLN A 28 -2.33 3.33 5.97
N LEU A 29 -3.32 2.71 6.62
CA LEU A 29 -3.57 2.90 8.05
C LEU A 29 -2.39 2.42 8.89
N ALA A 30 -1.86 1.24 8.61
CA ALA A 30 -0.68 0.71 9.31
C ALA A 30 0.55 1.62 9.15
N ILE A 31 0.80 2.14 7.93
CA ILE A 31 1.86 3.11 7.66
C ILE A 31 1.65 4.39 8.48
N ALA A 32 0.43 4.92 8.50
CA ALA A 32 0.11 6.14 9.23
C ALA A 32 0.26 5.98 10.75
N GLU A 33 -0.14 4.83 11.30
CA GLU A 33 0.03 4.51 12.72
C GLU A 33 1.50 4.37 13.09
N VAL A 34 2.29 3.64 12.28
CA VAL A 34 3.75 3.54 12.48
C VAL A 34 4.40 4.93 12.43
N GLY A 35 3.98 5.77 11.48
CA GLY A 35 4.48 7.14 11.38
C GLY A 35 4.19 7.97 12.64
N LYS A 36 2.97 7.91 13.16
CA LYS A 36 2.57 8.61 14.38
C LYS A 36 3.30 8.09 15.62
N GLU A 37 3.37 6.78 15.80
CA GLU A 37 3.96 6.13 16.97
C GLU A 37 5.47 6.36 17.09
N ASN A 38 6.16 6.50 15.96
CA ASN A 38 7.62 6.68 15.91
C ASN A 38 8.03 8.13 15.62
N GLY A 39 7.07 9.06 15.49
CA GLY A 39 7.34 10.48 15.23
C GLY A 39 7.93 10.75 13.84
N PHE A 40 7.64 9.91 12.84
CA PHE A 40 8.09 10.14 11.47
C PHE A 40 7.26 11.23 10.81
N ILE A 41 7.94 12.20 10.21
CA ILE A 41 7.29 13.33 9.53
C ILE A 41 6.85 12.93 8.11
N TYR A 42 7.64 12.08 7.44
CA TYR A 42 7.33 11.53 6.13
C TYR A 42 7.77 10.07 6.03
N ILE A 43 7.00 9.28 5.30
CA ILE A 43 7.35 7.92 4.87
C ILE A 43 7.29 7.92 3.34
N PHE A 44 8.37 7.48 2.71
CA PHE A 44 8.47 7.43 1.25
C PHE A 44 8.45 6.00 0.75
N ASP A 45 7.72 5.77 -0.34
CA ASP A 45 7.85 4.55 -1.13
C ASP A 45 9.11 4.65 -2.01
N ILE A 46 10.15 3.90 -1.66
CA ILE A 46 11.41 3.88 -2.40
C ILE A 46 11.28 3.22 -3.79
N SER A 47 10.20 2.45 -4.04
CA SER A 47 9.96 1.84 -5.35
C SER A 47 9.45 2.85 -6.39
N SER A 48 8.86 3.96 -5.93
CA SER A 48 8.28 5.03 -6.77
C SER A 48 9.32 5.86 -7.55
N LYS A 49 10.62 5.64 -7.29
CA LYS A 49 11.76 6.44 -7.83
C LYS A 49 11.71 7.94 -7.48
N VAL A 50 10.86 8.36 -6.54
CA VAL A 50 10.78 9.74 -6.05
C VAL A 50 11.99 10.10 -5.17
N VAL A 51 12.54 9.12 -4.47
CA VAL A 51 13.72 9.30 -3.61
C VAL A 51 14.99 9.11 -4.45
N LEU A 52 15.73 10.20 -4.67
CA LEU A 52 16.98 10.18 -5.45
C LEU A 52 18.21 9.75 -4.63
N PHE A 53 18.16 9.93 -3.32
CA PHE A 53 19.22 9.55 -2.39
C PHE A 53 18.63 9.05 -1.08
N GLN A 54 19.15 7.93 -0.58
CA GLN A 54 18.79 7.34 0.71
C GLN A 54 20.07 7.22 1.55
N SER A 55 20.10 7.89 2.70
CA SER A 55 21.20 7.75 3.66
C SER A 55 20.99 6.48 4.49
N ASP A 56 22.10 5.92 4.97
CA ASP A 56 22.14 4.93 6.06
C ASP A 56 21.42 5.36 7.35
N LYS A 57 21.23 6.66 7.57
CA LYS A 57 20.43 7.21 8.67
C LYS A 57 18.92 7.13 8.45
N SER A 58 18.47 6.81 7.24
CA SER A 58 17.05 6.58 6.94
C SER A 58 16.58 5.29 7.62
N ILE A 59 15.35 5.32 8.14
CA ILE A 59 14.76 4.16 8.82
C ILE A 59 13.89 3.39 7.82
N ASP A 60 14.16 2.09 7.66
CA ASP A 60 13.23 1.20 6.97
C ASP A 60 12.04 0.89 7.89
N VAL A 61 10.87 1.35 7.49
CA VAL A 61 9.62 1.17 8.24
C VAL A 61 8.90 -0.14 7.88
N MET A 62 9.34 -0.86 6.84
CA MET A 62 8.67 -2.08 6.37
C MET A 62 8.52 -3.14 7.47
N PRO A 63 9.54 -3.43 8.31
CA PRO A 63 9.38 -4.38 9.42
C PRO A 63 8.32 -3.94 10.44
N LEU A 64 8.24 -2.64 10.73
CA LEU A 64 7.27 -2.08 11.68
C LEU A 64 5.84 -2.19 11.13
N VAL A 65 5.66 -1.87 9.85
CA VAL A 65 4.37 -1.96 9.16
C VAL A 65 3.90 -3.40 9.06
N LYS A 66 4.77 -4.34 8.71
CA LYS A 66 4.47 -5.78 8.69
C LYS A 66 3.98 -6.27 10.05
N LYS A 67 4.69 -5.91 11.13
CA LYS A 67 4.27 -6.22 12.50
C LYS A 67 2.88 -5.64 12.82
N LYS A 68 2.60 -4.40 12.41
CA LYS A 68 1.29 -3.75 12.60
C LYS A 68 0.16 -4.48 11.87
N LEU A 69 0.45 -5.04 10.71
CA LEU A 69 -0.47 -5.84 9.90
C LEU A 69 -0.57 -7.31 10.34
N GLY A 70 0.18 -7.74 11.36
CA GLY A 70 0.21 -9.12 11.83
C GLY A 70 0.89 -10.08 10.84
N MET A 71 1.85 -9.58 10.06
CA MET A 71 2.63 -10.34 9.09
C MET A 71 4.05 -10.51 9.65
N GLU A 72 4.49 -11.75 9.87
CA GLU A 72 5.87 -12.09 10.24
C GLU A 72 6.68 -12.53 9.01
#